data_AF-A0A2N3DA57-F1
#
_entry.id   AF-A0A2N3DA57-F1
#
_cell.length_a   1.000
_cell.length_b   1.000
_cell.length_c   1.000
_cell.angle_alpha   90.00
_cell.angle_beta   90.00
_cell.angle_gamma   90.00
#
_symmetry.space_group_name_H-M   'P 1'
#
loop_
_entity.id
_entity.type
_entity.pdbx_description
1 polymer ?
#
loop_
_entity_poly.entity_id
_entity_poly.type
_entity_poly.pdbx_seq_one_letter_code
_entity_poly.pdbx_strand_id
1 'polypeptide(L)'
;MPCPPARFPRTDVTASFGEAVKQARNDKKWTRTGLARRVGVTRQTIIRLEEGRTTPGVELVRALTHPTVFGRLPGLDWDLPARDALPWGFLARLARRASGQTLGQVAEKVGCSIATLSDFERHVLYYPDILGVRHDRVGKRYATALGFEDADDMFAFLEARDATPWLDRIATKFKQPRLANALRPSLRPAEPVPEIDLSA
;
A
#
# COMPACT_ATOMS: atom_id res chain seq x y z
N MET A 1 2.01 -24.69 13.37
CA MET A 1 2.88 -23.84 14.21
C MET A 1 2.14 -22.57 14.54
N PRO A 2 2.14 -22.10 15.80
CA PRO A 2 1.58 -20.79 16.12
C PRO A 2 2.46 -19.72 15.47
N CYS A 3 1.81 -18.81 14.74
CA CYS A 3 2.45 -17.76 13.94
C CYS A 3 2.99 -16.64 14.86
N PRO A 4 4.24 -16.17 14.68
CA PRO A 4 4.76 -15.03 15.44
C PRO A 4 4.15 -13.70 14.93
N PRO A 5 4.07 -12.67 15.79
CA PRO A 5 3.24 -11.50 15.53
C PRO A 5 3.74 -10.64 14.35
N ALA A 6 2.87 -10.54 13.33
CA ALA A 6 3.09 -9.90 12.04
C ALA A 6 2.53 -8.46 11.99
N ARG A 7 3.19 -7.52 12.63
CA ARG A 7 2.93 -6.08 12.43
C ARG A 7 4.16 -5.44 11.82
N PHE A 8 4.01 -4.34 11.08
CA PHE A 8 5.06 -3.31 11.07
C PHE A 8 5.50 -3.16 12.51
N PRO A 9 6.75 -3.51 12.86
CA PRO A 9 7.15 -3.53 14.24
C PRO A 9 7.08 -2.10 14.72
N ARG A 10 5.94 -1.77 15.35
CA ARG A 10 5.74 -0.52 16.06
C ARG A 10 6.83 -0.34 17.12
N THR A 11 7.47 -1.44 17.48
CA THR A 11 8.67 -1.58 18.32
C THR A 11 9.97 -1.12 17.66
N ASP A 12 10.09 -1.15 16.34
CA ASP A 12 11.33 -0.81 15.61
C ASP A 12 11.35 0.66 15.16
N VAL A 13 10.20 1.34 15.20
CA VAL A 13 10.18 2.80 15.28
C VAL A 13 10.49 3.15 16.72
N THR A 14 11.74 3.54 16.97
CA THR A 14 12.17 3.93 18.30
C THR A 14 11.31 5.09 18.81
N ALA A 15 11.14 5.18 20.13
CA ALA A 15 10.47 6.33 20.75
C ALA A 15 11.11 7.68 20.33
N SER A 16 12.39 7.65 19.92
CA SER A 16 13.13 8.81 19.43
C SER A 16 12.75 9.26 18.01
N PHE A 17 12.00 8.49 17.22
CA PHE A 17 11.59 8.91 15.87
C PHE A 17 10.69 10.16 15.90
N GLY A 18 9.77 10.25 16.87
CA GLY A 18 8.92 11.44 17.04
C GLY A 18 9.72 12.70 17.36
N GLU A 19 10.75 12.57 18.20
CA GLU A 19 11.66 13.68 18.52
C GLU A 19 12.54 14.05 17.33
N ALA A 20 13.00 13.06 16.54
CA ALA A 20 13.74 13.29 15.31
C ALA A 20 12.92 14.10 14.28
N VAL A 21 11.64 13.76 14.11
CA VAL A 21 10.71 14.51 13.25
C VAL A 21 10.52 15.94 13.76
N LYS A 22 10.37 16.12 15.08
CA LYS A 22 10.22 17.44 15.70
C LYS A 22 11.47 18.30 15.51
N GLN A 23 12.66 17.71 15.69
CA GLN A 23 13.94 18.39 15.48
C GLN A 23 14.09 18.81 14.02
N ALA A 24 13.91 17.88 13.07
CA ALA A 24 14.01 18.17 11.64
C ALA A 24 12.99 19.23 11.18
N ARG A 25 11.78 19.23 11.76
CA ARG A 25 10.77 20.28 11.52
C ARG A 25 11.26 21.64 12.02
N ASN A 26 11.84 21.70 13.21
CA ASN A 26 12.35 22.94 13.79
C ASN A 26 13.56 23.48 13.01
N ASP A 27 14.47 22.61 12.58
CA ASP A 27 15.64 22.97 11.77
C ASP A 27 15.22 23.60 10.43
N LYS A 28 14.14 23.08 9.82
CA LYS A 28 13.51 23.66 8.62
C LYS A 28 12.57 24.84 8.88
N LYS A 29 12.40 25.27 10.15
CA LYS A 29 11.48 26.34 10.59
C LYS A 29 10.03 26.12 10.12
N TRP A 30 9.58 24.87 10.03
CA TRP A 30 8.24 24.54 9.58
C TRP A 30 7.24 24.51 10.74
N THR A 31 6.03 25.00 10.49
CA THR A 31 4.91 24.82 11.42
C THR A 31 4.38 23.38 11.33
N ARG A 32 3.77 22.86 12.40
CA ARG A 32 3.14 21.53 12.40
C ARG A 32 2.07 21.39 11.31
N THR A 33 1.29 22.47 11.08
CA THR A 33 0.32 22.54 9.99
C THR A 33 1.00 22.51 8.63
N GLY A 34 2.13 23.20 8.48
CA GLY A 34 2.92 23.22 7.24
C GLY A 34 3.55 21.86 6.91
N LEU A 35 4.00 21.11 7.92
CA LEU A 35 4.46 19.73 7.74
C LEU A 35 3.29 18.82 7.37
N ALA A 36 2.18 18.90 8.10
CA ALA A 36 0.98 18.09 7.86
C ALA A 36 0.47 18.22 6.41
N ARG A 37 0.44 19.43 5.85
CA ARG A 37 0.10 19.66 4.44
C ARG A 37 1.07 19.02 3.46
N ARG A 38 2.38 19.05 3.74
CA ARG A 38 3.42 18.47 2.86
C ARG A 38 3.37 16.95 2.80
N VAL A 39 3.03 16.30 3.92
CA VAL A 39 2.93 14.84 4.01
C VAL A 39 1.51 14.30 3.84
N GLY A 40 0.51 15.17 3.62
CA GLY A 40 -0.87 14.76 3.36
C GLY A 40 -1.61 14.16 4.57
N VAL A 41 -1.29 14.59 5.79
CA VAL A 41 -1.97 14.14 7.02
C VAL A 41 -2.56 15.30 7.81
N THR A 42 -3.32 14.99 8.85
CA THR A 42 -3.89 16.03 9.73
C THR A 42 -2.82 16.61 10.66
N ARG A 43 -2.98 17.88 11.06
CA ARG A 43 -2.15 18.52 12.09
C ARG A 43 -2.10 17.70 13.39
N GLN A 44 -3.23 17.09 13.77
CA GLN A 44 -3.34 16.29 14.98
C GLN A 44 -2.48 15.02 14.91
N THR A 45 -2.36 14.41 13.74
CA THR A 45 -1.48 13.26 13.50
C THR A 45 -0.02 13.62 13.77
N ILE A 46 0.44 14.78 13.29
CA ILE A 46 1.80 15.27 13.53
C ILE A 46 2.04 15.57 15.01
N ILE A 47 1.09 16.20 15.71
CA ILE A 47 1.20 16.45 17.15
C ILE A 47 1.37 15.15 17.92
N ARG A 48 0.50 14.17 17.68
CA ARG A 48 0.57 12.87 18.37
C ARG A 48 1.85 12.10 18.06
N LEU A 49 2.37 12.23 16.84
CA LEU A 49 3.65 11.65 16.44
C LEU A 49 4.82 12.30 17.20
N GLU A 50 4.90 13.63 17.20
CA GLU A 50 5.97 14.37 17.90
C GLU A 50 5.94 14.16 19.42
N GLU A 51 4.76 13.96 20.00
CA GLU A 51 4.57 13.68 21.43
C GLU A 51 4.80 12.19 21.79
N GLY A 52 5.11 11.33 20.81
CA GLY A 52 5.28 9.89 21.03
C GLY A 52 3.99 9.13 21.37
N ARG A 53 2.82 9.77 21.23
CA ARG A 53 1.50 9.21 21.56
C ARG A 53 0.93 8.31 20.46
N THR A 54 1.58 8.22 19.31
CA THR A 54 1.14 7.38 18.20
C THR A 54 2.33 6.83 17.45
N THR A 55 2.36 5.52 17.26
CA THR A 55 3.36 4.90 16.38
C THR A 55 2.95 5.09 14.92
N PRO A 56 3.80 5.72 14.08
CA PRO A 56 3.48 5.98 12.69
C PRO A 56 3.36 4.66 11.91
N GLY A 57 2.47 4.63 10.92
CA GLY A 57 2.46 3.55 9.93
C GLY A 57 3.52 3.79 8.85
N VAL A 58 3.82 2.75 8.08
CA VAL A 58 4.79 2.78 6.95
C VAL A 58 4.58 3.97 6.03
N GLU A 59 3.35 4.27 5.63
CA GLU A 59 3.04 5.37 4.71
C GLU A 59 3.45 6.75 5.27
N LEU A 60 3.22 6.96 6.57
CA LEU A 60 3.60 8.21 7.23
C LEU A 60 5.12 8.31 7.37
N VAL A 61 5.79 7.21 7.73
CA VAL A 61 7.26 7.17 7.78
C VAL A 61 7.84 7.50 6.42
N ARG A 62 7.35 6.88 5.35
CA ARG A 62 7.78 7.16 3.96
C ARG A 62 7.60 8.61 3.56
N ALA A 63 6.44 9.19 3.87
CA ALA A 63 6.15 10.58 3.54
C ALA A 63 7.12 11.52 4.26
N LEU A 64 7.45 11.23 5.52
CA LEU A 64 8.39 12.02 6.32
C LEU A 64 9.84 11.84 5.86
N THR A 65 10.25 10.61 5.52
CA THR A 65 11.62 10.32 5.09
C THR A 65 11.87 10.58 3.60
N HIS A 66 10.87 11.07 2.89
CA HIS A 66 11.03 11.46 1.49
C HIS A 66 12.09 12.56 1.38
N PRO A 67 13.02 12.51 0.40
CA PRO A 67 14.10 13.50 0.27
C PRO A 67 13.63 14.96 0.20
N THR A 68 12.46 15.20 -0.41
CA THR A 68 11.87 16.55 -0.49
C THR A 68 11.28 17.05 0.83
N VAL A 69 11.03 16.16 1.80
CA VAL A 69 10.50 16.49 3.12
C VAL A 69 11.64 16.58 4.12
N PHE A 70 12.18 15.45 4.58
CA PHE A 70 13.33 15.43 5.48
C PHE A 70 14.50 14.55 5.00
N GLY A 71 14.26 13.58 4.11
CA GLY A 71 15.25 12.57 3.78
C GLY A 71 15.47 11.58 4.92
N ARG A 72 16.69 11.09 5.12
CA ARG A 72 16.98 10.11 6.18
C ARG A 72 16.81 10.74 7.56
N LEU A 73 15.95 10.14 8.39
CA LEU A 73 15.74 10.55 9.79
C LEU A 73 16.31 9.48 10.73
N PRO A 74 16.93 9.86 11.86
CA PRO A 74 17.36 8.92 12.89
C PRO A 74 16.15 8.28 13.61
N GLY A 75 16.36 7.09 14.17
CA GLY A 75 15.28 6.32 14.82
C GLY A 75 14.49 5.42 13.86
N LEU A 76 15.05 5.16 12.68
CA LEU A 76 14.55 4.20 11.71
C LEU A 76 15.66 3.17 11.43
N ASP A 77 15.66 2.06 12.17
CA ASP A 77 16.60 0.94 11.96
C ASP A 77 16.13 -0.03 10.87
N TRP A 78 15.05 0.33 10.16
CA TRP A 78 14.40 -0.49 9.14
C TRP A 78 14.50 0.16 7.75
N ASP A 79 15.00 -0.58 6.75
CA ASP A 79 15.04 -0.11 5.37
C ASP A 79 13.63 -0.09 4.76
N LEU A 80 13.21 1.10 4.27
CA LEU A 80 11.92 1.24 3.60
C LEU A 80 11.97 0.58 2.21
N PRO A 81 11.04 -0.33 1.86
CA PRO A 81 10.99 -0.94 0.52
C PRO A 81 10.93 0.13 -0.59
N ALA A 82 11.50 -0.07 -1.78
CA ALA A 82 11.45 0.93 -2.87
C ALA A 82 10.00 1.29 -3.31
N ARG A 83 9.77 2.53 -3.75
CA ARG A 83 8.45 3.09 -4.10
C ARG A 83 7.93 2.66 -5.49
N ASP A 84 8.83 2.28 -6.40
CA ASP A 84 8.52 2.16 -7.83
C ASP A 84 8.03 0.76 -8.26
N ALA A 85 8.18 -0.24 -7.41
CA ALA A 85 7.47 -1.49 -7.58
C ALA A 85 6.07 -1.30 -6.98
N LEU A 86 5.02 -1.35 -7.80
CA LEU A 86 3.68 -1.56 -7.27
C LEU A 86 3.76 -2.79 -6.36
N PRO A 87 3.42 -2.68 -5.07
CA PRO A 87 3.63 -3.79 -4.16
C PRO A 87 2.89 -5.01 -4.68
N TRP A 88 3.49 -6.20 -4.59
CA TRP A 88 2.87 -7.41 -5.13
C TRP A 88 1.44 -7.63 -4.64
N GLY A 89 1.16 -7.25 -3.39
CA GLY A 89 -0.19 -7.26 -2.83
C GLY A 89 -1.17 -6.36 -3.60
N PHE A 90 -0.74 -5.16 -3.99
CA PHE A 90 -1.55 -4.25 -4.80
C PHE A 90 -1.79 -4.82 -6.20
N LEU A 91 -0.78 -5.38 -6.86
CA LEU A 91 -0.94 -6.03 -8.17
C LEU A 91 -1.86 -7.25 -8.08
N ALA A 92 -1.72 -8.06 -7.05
CA ALA A 92 -2.59 -9.20 -6.80
C ALA A 92 -4.04 -8.76 -6.51
N ARG A 93 -4.24 -7.63 -5.83
CA ARG A 93 -5.55 -7.00 -5.65
C ARG A 93 -6.17 -6.57 -6.98
N LEU A 94 -5.38 -6.02 -7.90
CA LEU A 94 -5.84 -5.68 -9.24
C LEU A 94 -6.26 -6.94 -10.00
N ALA A 95 -5.46 -8.00 -9.96
CA ALA A 95 -5.79 -9.30 -10.56
C ALA A 95 -7.07 -9.91 -9.96
N ARG A 96 -7.29 -9.80 -8.64
CA ARG A 96 -8.55 -10.24 -8.02
C ARG A 96 -9.75 -9.43 -8.50
N ARG A 97 -9.61 -8.10 -8.56
CA ARG A 97 -10.69 -7.23 -9.07
C ARG A 97 -10.97 -7.49 -10.54
N ALA A 98 -9.93 -7.78 -11.32
CA ALA A 98 -10.02 -8.17 -12.72
C ALA A 98 -10.87 -9.43 -12.93
N SER A 99 -10.71 -10.40 -12.04
CA SER A 99 -11.50 -11.64 -12.07
C SER A 99 -12.91 -11.49 -11.51
N GLY A 100 -13.29 -10.31 -11.00
CA GLY A 100 -14.60 -10.06 -10.40
C GLY A 100 -14.81 -10.75 -9.05
N GLN A 101 -13.74 -11.33 -8.47
CA GLN A 101 -13.84 -12.13 -7.26
C GLN A 101 -13.81 -11.27 -6.00
N THR A 102 -14.64 -11.63 -5.02
CA THR A 102 -14.57 -11.02 -3.69
C THR A 102 -13.37 -11.56 -2.90
N LEU A 103 -12.97 -10.85 -1.85
CA LEU A 103 -11.94 -11.34 -0.93
C LEU A 103 -12.34 -12.69 -0.31
N GLY A 104 -13.62 -12.86 0.03
CA GLY A 104 -14.15 -14.11 0.61
C GLY A 104 -13.97 -15.31 -0.31
N GLN A 105 -14.34 -15.16 -1.58
CA GLN A 105 -14.23 -16.23 -2.59
C GLN A 105 -12.78 -16.67 -2.81
N VAL A 106 -11.84 -15.72 -2.87
CA VAL A 106 -10.42 -16.07 -3.04
C VAL A 106 -9.85 -16.67 -1.76
N ALA A 107 -10.18 -16.12 -0.59
CA ALA A 107 -9.71 -16.64 0.69
C ALA A 107 -10.15 -18.09 0.92
N GLU A 108 -11.39 -18.43 0.56
CA GLU A 108 -11.92 -19.78 0.59
C GLU A 108 -11.14 -20.74 -0.33
N LYS A 109 -10.93 -20.35 -1.59
CA LYS A 109 -10.17 -21.16 -2.58
C LYS A 109 -8.72 -21.42 -2.15
N VAL A 110 -8.11 -20.44 -1.48
CA VAL A 110 -6.72 -20.52 -1.02
C VAL A 110 -6.61 -21.27 0.32
N GLY A 111 -7.70 -21.29 1.10
CA GLY A 111 -7.73 -21.86 2.44
C GLY A 111 -7.11 -20.93 3.49
N CYS A 112 -7.32 -19.61 3.36
CA CYS A 112 -6.83 -18.61 4.32
C CYS A 112 -7.98 -17.73 4.86
N SER A 113 -7.68 -16.90 5.87
CA SER A 113 -8.67 -15.94 6.36
C SER A 113 -8.82 -14.74 5.40
N ILE A 114 -10.01 -14.14 5.37
CA ILE A 114 -10.28 -12.89 4.62
C ILE A 114 -9.34 -11.76 5.10
N ALA A 115 -9.08 -11.69 6.41
CA ALA A 115 -8.18 -10.70 7.00
C ALA A 115 -6.75 -10.86 6.47
N THR A 116 -6.22 -12.08 6.43
CA THR A 116 -4.90 -12.40 5.88
C THR A 116 -4.75 -11.94 4.43
N LEU A 117 -5.75 -12.25 3.59
CA LEU A 117 -5.74 -11.85 2.18
C LEU A 117 -5.88 -10.33 2.02
N SER A 118 -6.77 -9.70 2.79
CA SER A 118 -6.96 -8.24 2.80
C SER A 118 -5.69 -7.49 3.24
N ASP A 119 -4.99 -8.02 4.23
CA ASP A 119 -3.75 -7.43 4.73
C ASP A 119 -2.62 -7.56 3.71
N PHE A 120 -2.49 -8.73 3.07
CA PHE A 120 -1.57 -8.92 1.96
C PHE A 120 -1.86 -7.95 0.81
N GLU A 121 -3.11 -7.88 0.33
CA GLU A 121 -3.52 -7.04 -0.80
C GLU A 121 -3.40 -5.53 -0.56
N ARG A 122 -3.46 -5.12 0.71
CA ARG A 122 -3.25 -3.74 1.14
C ARG A 122 -1.79 -3.43 1.49
N HIS A 123 -0.91 -4.41 1.34
CA HIS A 123 0.50 -4.31 1.71
C HIS A 123 0.69 -3.96 3.20
N VAL A 124 -0.22 -4.43 4.05
CA VAL A 124 -0.17 -4.30 5.51
C VAL A 124 0.79 -5.34 6.11
N LEU A 125 1.06 -6.44 5.38
CA LEU A 125 2.04 -7.48 5.71
C LEU A 125 3.17 -7.47 4.67
N TYR A 126 4.40 -7.18 5.10
CA TYR A 126 5.63 -7.28 4.27
C TYR A 126 6.37 -8.57 4.61
N TYR A 127 5.77 -9.71 4.29
CA TYR A 127 6.49 -10.98 4.28
C TYR A 127 6.13 -11.74 3.02
N PRO A 128 7.11 -12.06 2.16
CA PRO A 128 6.86 -12.82 0.95
C PRO A 128 6.17 -14.14 1.25
N ASP A 129 6.51 -14.84 2.33
CA ASP A 129 6.03 -16.20 2.69
C ASP A 129 4.51 -16.36 2.92
N ILE A 130 3.73 -15.28 2.88
CA ILE A 130 2.28 -15.30 3.14
C ILE A 130 1.53 -15.76 1.89
N LEU A 131 0.54 -16.64 2.05
CA LEU A 131 -0.19 -17.31 0.94
C LEU A 131 0.69 -18.22 0.07
N GLY A 132 1.87 -18.60 0.56
CA GLY A 132 2.86 -19.38 -0.20
C GLY A 132 3.58 -18.57 -1.27
N VAL A 133 3.39 -17.25 -1.29
CA VAL A 133 4.29 -16.32 -1.98
C VAL A 133 5.66 -16.43 -1.30
N ARG A 134 6.76 -16.13 -1.98
CA ARG A 134 8.15 -16.06 -1.51
C ARG A 134 8.82 -14.98 -2.36
N HIS A 135 9.97 -14.45 -1.94
CA HIS A 135 10.59 -13.32 -2.66
C HIS A 135 10.91 -13.65 -4.13
N ASP A 136 10.99 -14.93 -4.46
CA ASP A 136 11.31 -15.48 -5.79
C ASP A 136 10.16 -16.28 -6.40
N ARG A 137 9.00 -16.44 -5.73
CA ARG A 137 7.95 -17.34 -6.20
C ARG A 137 6.56 -17.00 -5.67
N VAL A 138 5.50 -17.38 -6.38
CA VAL A 138 4.12 -17.26 -5.88
C VAL A 138 3.58 -18.62 -5.44
N GLY A 139 2.68 -18.64 -4.44
CA GLY A 139 1.99 -19.86 -4.04
C GLY A 139 1.07 -20.35 -5.15
N LYS A 140 1.27 -21.59 -5.64
CA LYS A 140 0.46 -22.17 -6.74
C LYS A 140 -1.05 -22.02 -6.52
N ARG A 141 -1.53 -22.31 -5.29
CA ARG A 141 -2.96 -22.18 -4.95
C ARG A 141 -3.46 -20.74 -5.09
N TYR A 142 -2.64 -19.77 -4.70
CA TYR A 142 -2.99 -18.36 -4.79
C TYR A 142 -3.02 -17.88 -6.25
N ALA A 143 -2.00 -18.23 -7.02
CA ALA A 143 -1.94 -17.91 -8.45
C ALA A 143 -3.14 -18.48 -9.22
N THR A 144 -3.43 -19.78 -9.04
CA THR A 144 -4.58 -20.41 -9.69
C THR A 144 -5.91 -19.80 -9.24
N ALA A 145 -6.05 -19.42 -7.96
CA ALA A 145 -7.27 -18.78 -7.46
C ALA A 145 -7.54 -17.41 -8.12
N LEU A 146 -6.49 -16.65 -8.46
CA LEU A 146 -6.60 -15.37 -9.15
C LEU A 146 -6.78 -15.50 -10.67
N GLY A 147 -6.60 -16.69 -11.24
CA GLY A 147 -6.79 -16.95 -12.66
C GLY A 147 -5.53 -17.15 -13.47
N PHE A 148 -4.35 -17.14 -12.84
CA PHE A 148 -3.10 -17.47 -13.52
C PHE A 148 -3.03 -18.98 -13.79
N GLU A 149 -2.19 -19.37 -14.75
CA GLU A 149 -1.98 -20.78 -15.09
C GLU A 149 -1.26 -21.50 -13.95
N ASP A 150 -0.21 -20.88 -13.43
CA ASP A 150 0.56 -21.34 -12.30
C ASP A 150 1.25 -20.18 -11.55
N ALA A 151 2.12 -20.55 -10.62
CA ALA A 151 2.91 -19.61 -9.82
C ALA A 151 3.84 -18.73 -10.66
N ASP A 152 4.41 -19.28 -11.74
CA ASP A 152 5.45 -18.64 -12.52
C ASP A 152 4.80 -17.64 -13.50
N ASP A 153 3.63 -17.98 -14.05
CA ASP A 153 2.75 -17.06 -14.80
C ASP A 153 2.29 -15.88 -13.94
N MET A 154 1.94 -16.11 -12.66
CA MET A 154 1.66 -15.00 -11.75
C MET A 154 2.91 -14.18 -11.40
N PHE A 155 4.06 -14.82 -11.22
CA PHE A 155 5.31 -14.13 -10.91
C PHE A 155 5.72 -13.19 -12.05
N ALA A 156 5.63 -13.65 -13.30
CA ALA A 156 5.88 -12.82 -14.48
C ALA A 156 4.94 -11.60 -14.56
N PHE A 157 3.68 -11.72 -14.12
CA PHE A 157 2.79 -10.57 -13.97
C PHE A 157 3.26 -9.58 -12.89
N LEU A 158 3.72 -10.08 -11.75
CA LEU A 158 4.16 -9.24 -10.63
C LEU A 158 5.44 -8.45 -10.96
N GLU A 159 6.28 -8.96 -11.85
CA GLU A 159 7.49 -8.28 -12.34
C GLU A 159 7.27 -7.45 -13.62
N ALA A 160 6.10 -7.58 -14.25
CA ALA A 160 5.81 -6.92 -15.52
C ALA A 160 5.82 -5.39 -15.37
N ARG A 161 6.51 -4.71 -16.30
CA ARG A 161 6.46 -3.24 -16.41
C ARG A 161 5.07 -2.72 -16.78
N ASP A 162 4.31 -3.51 -17.53
CA ASP A 162 2.91 -3.22 -17.88
C ASP A 162 2.02 -4.41 -17.51
N ALA A 163 1.15 -4.18 -16.53
CA ALA A 163 0.20 -5.15 -16.01
C ALA A 163 -1.08 -5.26 -16.86
N THR A 164 -1.33 -4.33 -17.78
CA THR A 164 -2.60 -4.22 -18.53
C THR A 164 -2.94 -5.48 -19.34
N PRO A 165 -2.02 -6.07 -20.13
CA PRO A 165 -2.33 -7.27 -20.91
C PRO A 165 -2.73 -8.46 -20.03
N TRP A 166 -2.09 -8.58 -18.87
CA TRP A 166 -2.35 -9.63 -17.90
C TRP A 166 -3.73 -9.48 -17.26
N LEU A 167 -4.06 -8.25 -16.87
CA LEU A 167 -5.35 -7.90 -16.28
C LEU A 167 -6.50 -8.15 -17.27
N ASP A 168 -6.34 -7.81 -18.54
CA ASP A 168 -7.34 -8.08 -19.58
C ASP A 168 -7.48 -9.58 -19.88
N ARG A 169 -6.39 -10.34 -19.84
CA ARG A 169 -6.41 -11.81 -19.94
C ARG A 169 -7.24 -12.43 -18.81
N ILE A 170 -7.01 -11.99 -17.57
CA ILE A 170 -7.76 -12.44 -16.39
C ILE A 170 -9.24 -12.06 -16.52
N ALA A 171 -9.54 -10.81 -16.87
CA ALA A 171 -10.91 -10.36 -17.07
C ALA A 171 -11.64 -11.22 -18.10
N THR A 172 -10.99 -11.51 -19.24
CA THR A 172 -11.53 -12.37 -20.30
C THR A 172 -11.82 -13.78 -19.77
N LYS A 173 -10.88 -14.38 -19.02
CA LYS A 173 -11.02 -15.73 -18.44
C LYS A 173 -12.24 -15.83 -17.50
N PHE A 174 -12.52 -14.79 -16.74
CA PHE A 174 -13.67 -14.72 -15.83
C PHE A 174 -14.92 -14.06 -16.42
N LYS A 175 -14.94 -13.81 -17.74
CA LYS A 175 -16.04 -13.12 -18.44
C LYS A 175 -16.41 -11.76 -17.82
N GLN A 176 -15.40 -11.06 -17.31
CA GLN A 176 -15.52 -9.72 -16.74
C GLN A 176 -15.25 -8.64 -17.80
N PRO A 177 -15.80 -7.43 -17.65
CA PRO A 177 -15.44 -6.31 -18.51
C PRO A 177 -13.94 -5.99 -18.42
N ARG A 178 -13.31 -5.66 -19.55
CA ARG A 178 -11.87 -5.32 -19.62
C ARG A 178 -11.48 -4.19 -18.66
N LEU A 179 -10.33 -4.29 -18.00
CA LEU A 179 -9.91 -3.31 -16.99
C LEU A 179 -9.44 -1.99 -17.57
N ALA A 180 -9.23 -1.89 -18.88
CA ALA A 180 -9.08 -0.60 -19.55
C ALA A 180 -10.22 0.39 -19.21
N ASN A 181 -11.42 -0.11 -18.83
CA ASN A 181 -12.53 0.69 -18.34
C ASN A 181 -12.55 0.92 -16.81
N ALA A 182 -11.92 0.05 -16.01
CA ALA A 182 -11.93 0.10 -14.55
C ALA A 182 -10.72 0.86 -13.95
N LEU A 183 -9.60 0.96 -14.69
CA LEU A 183 -8.42 1.77 -14.37
C LEU A 183 -8.47 3.19 -14.97
N ARG A 184 -9.62 3.60 -15.53
CA ARG A 184 -9.99 5.02 -15.72
C ARG A 184 -10.79 5.47 -14.48
N PRO A 185 -10.20 5.84 -13.34
CA PRO A 185 -11.00 6.54 -12.35
C PRO A 185 -11.42 7.86 -13.00
N SER A 186 -12.73 8.10 -13.11
CA SER A 186 -13.30 9.42 -12.78
C SER A 186 -12.60 10.66 -13.39
N LEU A 187 -12.12 10.59 -14.63
CA LEU A 187 -11.60 11.73 -15.40
C LEU A 187 -12.71 12.56 -16.06
N ARG A 188 -13.81 12.75 -15.32
CA ARG A 188 -14.59 13.99 -15.37
C ARG A 188 -15.11 14.24 -13.96
N PRO A 189 -14.70 15.33 -13.26
CA PRO A 189 -15.63 15.96 -12.36
C PRO A 189 -16.93 16.26 -13.14
N ALA A 190 -18.07 15.91 -12.57
CA ALA A 190 -19.35 16.41 -13.03
C ALA A 190 -19.33 17.93 -12.78
N GLU A 191 -19.17 18.69 -13.87
CA GLU A 191 -19.30 20.15 -13.98
C GLU A 191 -18.37 20.99 -13.06
N PRO A 192 -17.92 22.17 -13.52
CA PRO A 192 -17.24 23.10 -12.62
C PRO A 192 -18.22 23.53 -11.52
N VAL A 193 -17.86 23.28 -10.26
CA VAL A 193 -18.55 23.91 -9.11
C VAL A 193 -18.38 25.42 -9.29
N PRO A 194 -19.47 26.21 -9.36
CA PRO A 194 -19.35 27.66 -9.47
C PRO A 194 -18.56 28.22 -8.29
N GLU A 195 -17.59 29.09 -8.59
CA GLU A 195 -16.86 29.86 -7.58
C GLU A 195 -17.87 30.61 -6.72
N ILE A 196 -17.89 30.29 -5.42
CA ILE A 196 -18.60 31.11 -4.44
C ILE A 196 -17.73 32.35 -4.23
N ASP A 197 -18.17 33.48 -4.77
CA ASP A 197 -17.61 34.79 -4.47
C ASP A 197 -17.83 35.09 -2.98
N LEU A 198 -16.74 35.21 -2.21
CA LEU A 198 -16.77 35.55 -0.79
C LEU A 198 -16.76 37.08 -0.55
N SER A 199 -17.34 37.84 -1.49
CA SER A 199 -17.45 39.29 -1.44
C SER A 199 -18.92 39.75 -1.40
N ALA A 200 -19.69 39.34 -0.39
CA ALA A 200 -20.97 39.97 -0.03
C ALA A 200 -21.32 39.74 1.44
#